data_AF-A0A838BPL6-F1
#
_entry.id   AF-A0A838BPL6-F1
#
_cell.length_a   1.000
_cell.length_b   1.000
_cell.length_c   1.000
_cell.angle_alpha   90.00
_cell.angle_beta   90.00
_cell.angle_gamma   90.00
#
_symmetry.space_group_name_H-M   'P 1'
#
loop_
_entity.id
_entity.type
_entity.pdbx_description
1 polymer ?
#
loop_
_entity_poly.entity_id
_entity_poly.type
_entity_poly.pdbx_seq_one_letter_code
_entity_poly.pdbx_strand_id
1 'polypeptide(L)'
;MNRVWTEEELEILRRDREAKVPVPVTAAKLGRPVPATYARARLIGTLVQPHQTWDEASVARLRELVSADPPLTDKLIAAELDRTVTQIRWKMQDLGLIGVRDLSKLAKITAAGMARPKPPQAQSLKPATTRPAAQRPVRSPAPERIVPVARTEIPAPSAASAARTVLPSIDVQAAIVQAIRTVEASLAEHLKTIVAETEAGMIRAARAAIAEKGRIDQRLVIRVKRSAEAAARRDAEARKAQAEAKQRQMEAWKAEAEAKRQVAEAARHAREEAARRVHEEKARAEKARQEKAREEKALREKAQPAAPKPVQKPKEPEKKAVLSSVQGVSQVAPLRPAPQPVAPTVPKIVVTEAPAAPRAEEPETAGGQTSGRGGWKSVRRDPARALAQAKAKAKPANRADAIDLAQAAQAAIERFIAERGVTKSESSGIQSVVSRLQARGYIVVRDETGWTIDQRHRVGSESELFAFAEARGITLSAAA
;
A
#
# COMPACT_ATOMS: atom_id res chain seq x y z
N MET A 1 -0.85 23.63 8.11
CA MET A 1 -1.10 23.88 9.55
C MET A 1 -2.44 23.26 9.92
N ASN A 2 -2.55 22.57 11.06
CA ASN A 2 -3.81 21.98 11.50
C ASN A 2 -4.66 23.04 12.22
N ARG A 3 -5.60 23.67 11.50
CA ARG A 3 -6.55 24.64 12.07
C ARG A 3 -7.41 23.91 13.12
N VAL A 4 -7.23 24.25 14.39
CA VAL A 4 -8.02 23.73 15.53
C VAL A 4 -9.50 23.97 15.27
N TRP A 5 -10.37 23.04 15.68
CA TRP A 5 -11.82 23.20 15.58
C TRP A 5 -12.34 24.04 16.74
N THR A 6 -13.07 25.12 16.44
CA THR A 6 -13.73 25.95 17.46
C THR A 6 -15.08 25.35 17.84
N GLU A 7 -15.59 25.63 19.04
CA GLU A 7 -16.88 25.08 19.50
C GLU A 7 -18.05 25.51 18.60
N GLU A 8 -18.00 26.72 18.04
CA GLU A 8 -18.97 27.21 17.05
C GLU A 8 -19.02 26.34 15.78
N GLU A 9 -17.86 25.92 15.25
CA GLU A 9 -17.79 25.04 14.08
C GLU A 9 -18.29 23.62 14.41
N LEU A 10 -18.11 23.17 15.66
CA LEU A 10 -18.65 21.89 16.14
C LEU A 10 -20.17 21.97 16.29
N GLU A 11 -20.69 23.10 16.77
CA GLU A 11 -22.12 23.32 16.95
C GLU A 11 -22.87 23.45 15.62
N ILE A 12 -22.30 24.17 14.64
CA ILE A 12 -22.79 24.16 13.26
C ILE A 12 -22.78 22.73 12.69
N LEU A 13 -21.72 21.96 12.97
CA LEU A 13 -21.62 20.57 12.50
C LEU A 13 -22.63 19.64 13.20
N ARG A 14 -22.97 19.84 14.48
CA ARG A 14 -24.07 19.12 15.15
C ARG A 14 -25.41 19.43 14.48
N ARG A 15 -25.74 20.73 14.36
CA ARG A 15 -27.00 21.22 13.80
C ARG A 15 -27.24 20.79 12.35
N ASP A 16 -26.25 20.96 11.47
CA ASP A 16 -26.35 20.54 10.07
C ASP A 16 -26.53 19.01 9.95
N ARG A 17 -25.94 18.22 10.86
CA ARG A 17 -26.07 16.76 10.87
C ARG A 17 -27.42 16.29 11.37
N GLU A 18 -27.99 16.94 12.38
CA GLU A 18 -29.37 16.73 12.83
C GLU A 18 -30.39 17.06 11.73
N ALA A 19 -30.18 18.16 11.01
CA ALA A 19 -30.92 18.53 9.80
C ALA A 19 -30.60 17.65 8.56
N LYS A 20 -29.83 16.57 8.71
CA LYS A 20 -29.44 15.61 7.65
C LYS A 20 -28.72 16.23 6.43
N VAL A 21 -28.10 17.40 6.60
CA VAL A 21 -27.34 18.08 5.53
C VAL A 21 -26.14 17.23 5.10
N PRO A 22 -25.85 17.12 3.78
CA PRO A 22 -24.66 16.43 3.30
C PRO A 22 -23.36 17.10 3.76
N VAL A 23 -22.43 16.31 4.31
CA VAL A 23 -21.14 16.79 4.85
C VAL A 23 -20.34 17.69 3.89
N PRO A 24 -20.32 17.49 2.55
CA PRO A 24 -19.65 18.43 1.64
C PRO A 24 -20.22 19.85 1.68
N VAL A 25 -21.53 20.01 1.91
CA VAL A 25 -22.19 21.33 2.02
C VAL A 25 -21.77 22.02 3.32
N THR A 26 -21.78 21.30 4.44
CA THR A 26 -21.29 21.81 5.73
C THR A 26 -19.79 22.13 5.69
N ALA A 27 -18.98 21.31 5.01
CA ALA A 27 -17.56 21.58 4.81
C ALA A 27 -17.31 22.89 4.04
N ALA A 28 -18.14 23.18 3.02
CA ALA A 28 -18.11 24.44 2.29
C ALA A 28 -18.51 25.63 3.19
N LYS A 29 -19.61 25.52 3.97
CA LYS A 29 -20.02 26.55 4.95
C LYS A 29 -18.91 26.90 5.96
N LEU A 30 -18.17 25.89 6.43
CA LEU A 30 -17.11 26.05 7.43
C LEU A 30 -15.75 26.46 6.85
N GLY A 31 -15.60 26.52 5.52
CA GLY A 31 -14.32 26.74 4.86
C GLY A 31 -13.26 25.69 5.21
N ARG A 32 -13.67 24.41 5.34
CA ARG A 32 -12.80 23.30 5.76
C ARG A 32 -12.77 22.17 4.73
N PRO A 33 -11.62 21.47 4.57
CA PRO A 33 -11.52 20.38 3.61
C PRO A 33 -12.45 19.22 3.99
N VAL A 34 -13.20 18.72 3.01
CA VAL A 34 -14.23 17.68 3.18
C VAL A 34 -13.75 16.46 4.00
N PRO A 35 -12.55 15.88 3.80
CA PRO A 35 -12.06 14.77 4.62
C PRO A 35 -11.90 15.10 6.12
N ALA A 36 -11.48 16.33 6.45
CA ALA A 36 -11.34 16.76 7.85
C ALA A 36 -12.71 16.93 8.52
N THR A 37 -13.71 17.43 7.78
CA THR A 37 -15.10 17.55 8.25
C THR A 37 -15.72 16.17 8.49
N TYR A 38 -15.51 15.19 7.60
CA TYR A 38 -15.92 13.80 7.83
C TYR A 38 -15.23 13.18 9.05
N ALA A 39 -13.91 13.35 9.20
CA ALA A 39 -13.16 12.84 10.33
C ALA A 39 -13.66 13.44 11.66
N ARG A 40 -13.95 14.75 11.69
CA ARG A 40 -14.46 15.40 12.90
C ARG A 40 -15.90 15.00 13.20
N ALA A 41 -16.79 14.93 12.21
CA ALA A 41 -18.16 14.46 12.39
C ALA A 41 -18.21 13.05 13.01
N ARG A 42 -17.27 12.17 12.61
CA ARG A 42 -17.09 10.83 13.19
C ARG A 42 -16.63 10.89 14.65
N LEU A 43 -15.69 11.77 14.99
CA LEU A 43 -15.20 11.93 16.37
C LEU A 43 -16.26 12.51 17.34
N ILE A 44 -17.21 13.32 16.86
CA ILE A 44 -18.33 13.83 17.67
C ILE A 44 -19.48 12.79 17.77
N GLY A 45 -19.38 11.64 17.10
CA GLY A 45 -20.48 10.65 17.03
C GLY A 45 -21.61 11.01 16.06
N THR A 46 -21.64 12.24 15.51
CA THR A 46 -22.64 12.70 14.51
C THR A 46 -22.54 12.01 13.13
N LEU A 47 -21.45 11.25 12.89
CA LEU A 47 -21.27 10.40 11.72
C LEU A 47 -21.26 8.91 12.13
N VAL A 48 -22.31 8.49 12.83
CA VAL A 48 -22.81 7.13 12.65
C VAL A 48 -23.61 7.14 11.34
N GLN A 49 -22.99 6.70 10.23
CA GLN A 49 -23.80 5.92 9.29
C GLN A 49 -24.34 4.77 10.15
N PRO A 50 -25.66 4.54 10.25
CA PRO A 50 -26.16 3.36 10.91
C PRO A 50 -25.55 2.16 10.18
N HIS A 51 -24.54 1.55 10.78
CA HIS A 51 -23.98 0.29 10.31
C HIS A 51 -25.08 -0.72 10.50
N GLN A 52 -25.94 -0.87 9.48
CA GLN A 52 -27.09 -1.75 9.51
C GLN A 52 -26.58 -3.14 9.87
N THR A 53 -26.85 -3.54 11.10
CA THR A 53 -26.32 -4.76 11.68
C THR A 53 -26.77 -5.93 10.82
N TRP A 54 -25.88 -6.90 10.67
CA TRP A 54 -26.21 -8.14 9.96
C TRP A 54 -26.88 -9.07 10.96
N ASP A 55 -28.21 -9.00 10.99
CA ASP A 55 -29.07 -9.97 11.64
C ASP A 55 -28.94 -11.35 10.98
N GLU A 56 -29.23 -12.39 11.76
CA GLU A 56 -29.02 -13.78 11.34
C GLU A 56 -29.93 -14.17 10.16
N ALA A 57 -31.13 -13.58 10.08
CA ALA A 57 -32.06 -13.78 8.96
C ALA A 57 -31.53 -13.18 7.65
N SER A 58 -31.04 -11.93 7.64
CA SER A 58 -30.35 -11.34 6.49
C SER A 58 -29.12 -12.15 6.06
N VAL A 59 -28.38 -12.72 7.01
CA VAL A 59 -27.22 -13.58 6.71
C VAL A 59 -27.64 -14.93 6.13
N ALA A 60 -28.73 -15.53 6.60
CA ALA A 60 -29.31 -16.74 6.03
C ALA A 60 -29.81 -16.50 4.60
N ARG A 61 -30.57 -15.41 4.39
CA ARG A 61 -31.06 -15.01 3.06
C ARG A 61 -29.92 -14.68 2.10
N LEU A 62 -28.84 -14.04 2.57
CA LEU A 62 -27.63 -13.84 1.77
C LEU A 62 -26.99 -15.17 1.34
N ARG A 63 -26.90 -16.17 2.22
CA ARG A 63 -26.38 -17.50 1.85
C ARG A 63 -27.26 -18.17 0.81
N GLU A 64 -28.58 -18.14 1.00
CA GLU A 64 -29.58 -18.68 0.06
C GLU A 64 -29.40 -18.06 -1.34
N LEU A 65 -29.45 -16.72 -1.45
CA LEU A 65 -29.32 -15.99 -2.72
C LEU A 65 -27.96 -16.19 -3.41
N VAL A 66 -26.89 -16.42 -2.65
CA VAL A 66 -25.56 -16.76 -3.18
C VAL A 66 -25.48 -18.21 -3.68
N SER A 67 -26.22 -19.13 -3.03
CA SER A 67 -26.27 -20.56 -3.35
C SER A 67 -27.26 -20.95 -4.44
N ALA A 68 -28.21 -20.07 -4.78
CA ALA A 68 -29.16 -20.27 -5.87
C ALA A 68 -28.43 -20.51 -7.21
N ASP A 69 -28.87 -21.51 -7.97
CA ASP A 69 -28.41 -21.77 -9.34
C ASP A 69 -29.57 -21.42 -10.30
N PRO A 70 -29.44 -20.41 -11.19
CA PRO A 70 -28.24 -19.65 -11.50
C PRO A 70 -27.88 -18.56 -10.44
N PRO A 71 -26.59 -18.30 -10.18
CA PRO A 71 -26.15 -17.38 -9.13
C PRO A 71 -26.45 -15.91 -9.44
N LEU A 72 -27.33 -15.30 -8.64
CA LEU A 72 -27.76 -13.89 -8.71
C LEU A 72 -26.60 -12.91 -8.61
N THR A 73 -26.45 -11.97 -9.56
CA THR A 73 -25.36 -10.99 -9.51
C THR A 73 -25.39 -10.14 -8.23
N ASP A 74 -24.23 -9.67 -7.75
CA ASP A 74 -24.11 -8.89 -6.50
C ASP A 74 -25.01 -7.63 -6.48
N LYS A 75 -25.39 -7.10 -7.66
CA LYS A 75 -26.36 -6.00 -7.80
C LYS A 75 -27.80 -6.42 -7.50
N LEU A 76 -28.19 -7.62 -7.88
CA LEU A 76 -29.52 -8.17 -7.59
C LEU A 76 -29.64 -8.57 -6.12
N ILE A 77 -28.59 -9.20 -5.56
CA ILE A 77 -28.52 -9.51 -4.12
C ILE A 77 -28.56 -8.23 -3.27
N ALA A 78 -27.91 -7.15 -3.74
CA ALA A 78 -27.97 -5.83 -3.10
C ALA A 78 -29.39 -5.23 -3.11
N ALA A 79 -30.12 -5.34 -4.22
CA ALA A 79 -31.50 -4.89 -4.33
C ALA A 79 -32.46 -5.71 -3.46
N GLU A 80 -32.34 -7.05 -3.48
CA GLU A 80 -33.19 -7.98 -2.70
C GLU A 80 -33.02 -7.82 -1.17
N LEU A 81 -31.86 -7.33 -0.70
CA LEU A 81 -31.55 -7.15 0.72
C LEU A 81 -31.55 -5.67 1.16
N ASP A 82 -32.00 -4.74 0.32
CA ASP A 82 -31.98 -3.28 0.54
C ASP A 82 -30.62 -2.74 1.07
N ARG A 83 -29.51 -3.34 0.61
CA ARG A 83 -28.13 -3.06 1.07
C ARG A 83 -27.22 -2.72 -0.10
N THR A 84 -26.19 -1.92 0.13
CA THR A 84 -25.27 -1.55 -0.95
C THR A 84 -24.43 -2.76 -1.43
N VAL A 85 -24.11 -2.80 -2.72
CA VAL A 85 -23.24 -3.84 -3.32
C VAL A 85 -21.92 -4.01 -2.55
N THR A 86 -21.36 -2.91 -2.04
CA THR A 86 -20.15 -2.93 -1.20
C THR A 86 -20.38 -3.65 0.13
N GLN A 87 -21.49 -3.41 0.83
CA GLN A 87 -21.84 -4.10 2.07
C GLN A 87 -22.10 -5.60 1.84
N ILE A 88 -22.82 -5.95 0.77
CA ILE A 88 -23.01 -7.36 0.36
C ILE A 88 -21.66 -8.04 0.15
N ARG A 89 -20.78 -7.43 -0.66
CA ARG A 89 -19.48 -7.99 -1.01
C ARG A 89 -18.56 -8.16 0.21
N TRP A 90 -18.53 -7.17 1.11
CA TRP A 90 -17.80 -7.27 2.38
C TRP A 90 -18.33 -8.41 3.25
N LYS A 91 -19.66 -8.56 3.36
CA LYS A 91 -20.24 -9.64 4.18
C LYS A 91 -20.03 -11.02 3.54
N MET A 92 -20.10 -11.13 2.21
CA MET A 92 -19.72 -12.36 1.52
C MET A 92 -18.25 -12.75 1.73
N GLN A 93 -17.35 -11.75 1.82
CA GLN A 93 -15.93 -12.00 2.12
C GLN A 93 -15.73 -12.49 3.56
N ASP A 94 -16.35 -11.81 4.53
CA ASP A 94 -16.38 -12.15 5.95
C ASP A 94 -16.92 -13.57 6.21
N LEU A 95 -17.93 -13.99 5.45
CA LEU A 95 -18.53 -15.32 5.52
C LEU A 95 -17.82 -16.39 4.65
N GLY A 96 -16.72 -16.04 3.96
CA GLY A 96 -15.98 -16.96 3.08
C GLY A 96 -16.69 -17.35 1.76
N LEU A 97 -17.88 -16.81 1.50
CA LEU A 97 -18.75 -17.20 0.37
C LEU A 97 -18.22 -16.79 -1.01
N ILE A 98 -17.23 -15.88 -1.07
CA ILE A 98 -16.62 -15.44 -2.34
C ILE A 98 -15.88 -16.59 -3.05
N GLY A 99 -15.28 -17.53 -2.31
CA GLY A 99 -14.55 -18.65 -2.89
C GLY A 99 -15.43 -19.81 -3.38
N VAL A 100 -16.70 -19.87 -2.94
CA VAL A 100 -17.64 -20.96 -3.23
C VAL A 100 -18.42 -20.72 -4.53
N ARG A 101 -18.50 -19.47 -4.99
CA ARG A 101 -19.17 -19.15 -6.27
C ARG A 101 -18.27 -19.53 -7.44
N ASP A 102 -18.80 -20.35 -8.34
CA ASP A 102 -18.25 -20.52 -9.69
C ASP A 102 -18.26 -19.17 -10.43
N LEU A 103 -17.17 -18.41 -10.32
CA LEU A 103 -16.94 -17.18 -11.09
C LEU A 103 -17.08 -17.45 -12.60
N SER A 104 -16.78 -18.67 -13.03
CA SER A 104 -17.00 -19.20 -14.38
C SER A 104 -18.47 -19.24 -14.81
N LYS A 105 -19.41 -19.57 -13.91
CA LYS A 105 -20.86 -19.50 -14.18
C LYS A 105 -21.33 -18.05 -14.25
N LEU A 106 -20.91 -17.22 -13.29
CA LEU A 106 -21.22 -15.78 -13.26
C LEU A 106 -20.72 -15.04 -14.51
N ALA A 107 -19.51 -15.35 -14.98
CA ALA A 107 -18.94 -14.77 -16.19
C ALA A 107 -19.75 -15.15 -17.43
N LYS A 108 -20.20 -16.41 -17.54
CA LYS A 108 -21.09 -16.87 -18.62
C LYS A 108 -22.45 -16.15 -18.59
N ILE A 109 -23.08 -16.02 -17.41
CA ILE A 109 -24.37 -15.33 -17.27
C ILE A 109 -24.24 -13.83 -17.56
N THR A 110 -23.16 -13.19 -17.10
CA THR A 110 -22.90 -11.76 -17.37
C THR A 110 -22.61 -11.52 -18.86
N ALA A 111 -21.85 -12.42 -19.51
CA ALA A 111 -21.60 -12.36 -20.95
C ALA A 111 -22.89 -12.60 -21.76
N ALA A 112 -23.76 -13.53 -21.33
CA ALA A 112 -25.05 -13.78 -21.96
C ALA A 112 -26.04 -12.61 -21.76
N GLY A 113 -26.07 -11.98 -20.58
CA GLY A 113 -26.92 -10.83 -20.29
C GLY A 113 -26.46 -9.52 -20.95
N MET A 114 -25.15 -9.37 -21.21
CA MET A 114 -24.61 -8.24 -21.98
C MET A 114 -24.47 -8.52 -23.47
N ALA A 115 -24.81 -9.73 -23.94
CA ALA A 115 -24.99 -10.03 -25.36
C ALA A 115 -26.27 -9.35 -25.85
N ARG A 116 -26.16 -8.04 -26.14
CA ARG A 116 -27.18 -7.21 -26.78
C ARG A 116 -27.86 -8.02 -27.89
N PRO A 117 -29.20 -8.17 -27.87
CA PRO A 117 -29.89 -8.96 -28.89
C PRO A 117 -29.50 -8.41 -30.27
N LYS A 118 -28.89 -9.28 -31.07
CA LYS A 118 -28.50 -8.97 -32.44
C LYS A 118 -29.81 -8.62 -33.16
N PRO A 119 -29.98 -7.38 -33.69
CA PRO A 119 -31.25 -7.02 -34.33
C PRO A 119 -31.51 -8.03 -35.46
N PRO A 120 -32.75 -8.56 -35.57
CA PRO A 120 -33.06 -9.56 -36.59
C PRO A 120 -32.69 -8.98 -37.96
N GLN A 121 -31.87 -9.73 -38.69
CA GLN A 121 -31.35 -9.32 -39.99
C GLN A 121 -32.51 -9.38 -40.99
N ALA A 122 -33.24 -8.26 -41.10
CA ALA A 122 -34.37 -8.13 -42.00
C ALA A 122 -33.93 -8.41 -43.44
N GLN A 123 -34.46 -9.50 -44.01
CA GLN A 123 -34.31 -9.79 -45.42
C GLN A 123 -35.22 -8.87 -46.23
N SER A 124 -34.66 -8.33 -47.32
CA SER A 124 -35.35 -7.63 -48.41
C SER A 124 -36.12 -6.34 -48.07
N LEU A 125 -35.74 -5.23 -48.73
CA LEU A 125 -36.45 -4.69 -49.90
C LEU A 125 -35.87 -3.32 -50.30
N LYS A 126 -35.91 -3.00 -51.60
CA LYS A 126 -35.61 -1.66 -52.11
C LYS A 126 -36.58 -0.62 -51.53
N PRO A 127 -36.12 0.52 -51.01
CA PRO A 127 -36.92 1.74 -50.94
C PRO A 127 -36.65 2.62 -52.18
N ALA A 128 -37.70 3.29 -52.65
CA ALA A 128 -37.63 4.20 -53.80
C ALA A 128 -37.05 5.57 -53.43
N THR A 129 -36.57 6.27 -54.46
CA THR A 129 -36.05 7.64 -54.44
C THR A 129 -37.03 8.61 -53.78
N THR A 130 -36.64 9.23 -52.66
CA THR A 130 -37.28 10.45 -52.14
C THR A 130 -36.24 11.52 -51.85
N ARG A 131 -36.57 12.74 -52.28
CA ARG A 131 -35.68 13.90 -52.45
C ARG A 131 -35.81 14.83 -51.23
N PRO A 132 -34.72 15.13 -50.49
CA PRO A 132 -34.71 16.24 -49.55
C PRO A 132 -34.61 17.59 -50.28
N ALA A 133 -35.20 18.64 -49.71
CA ALA A 133 -35.25 19.97 -50.28
C ALA A 133 -33.93 20.77 -50.09
N ALA A 134 -33.74 21.78 -50.92
CA ALA A 134 -32.54 22.62 -50.94
C ALA A 134 -32.39 23.46 -49.66
N GLN A 135 -31.16 23.49 -49.11
CA GLN A 135 -30.73 24.51 -48.15
C GLN A 135 -29.89 25.56 -48.87
N ARG A 136 -30.15 26.85 -48.58
CA ARG A 136 -29.45 28.00 -49.17
C ARG A 136 -28.00 28.06 -48.68
N PRO A 137 -27.01 28.29 -49.56
CA PRO A 137 -25.72 28.82 -49.13
C PRO A 137 -25.85 30.31 -48.78
N VAL A 138 -25.30 30.70 -47.62
CA VAL A 138 -25.18 32.10 -47.20
C VAL A 138 -24.00 32.75 -47.95
N ARG A 139 -24.16 34.02 -48.34
CA ARG A 139 -23.13 34.81 -49.02
C ARG A 139 -21.86 34.93 -48.16
N SER A 140 -20.71 34.62 -48.74
CA SER A 140 -19.41 35.16 -48.32
C SER A 140 -19.06 36.38 -49.18
N PRO A 141 -18.56 37.49 -48.62
CA PRO A 141 -18.07 38.61 -49.39
C PRO A 141 -16.61 38.42 -49.82
N ALA A 142 -16.25 39.05 -50.94
CA ALA A 142 -14.90 39.35 -51.41
C ALA A 142 -14.91 40.82 -51.91
N PRO A 143 -13.77 41.45 -52.27
CA PRO A 143 -12.38 40.98 -52.22
C PRO A 143 -11.42 41.95 -51.49
N GLU A 144 -10.17 41.54 -51.26
CA GLU A 144 -9.06 42.49 -51.06
C GLU A 144 -7.86 42.24 -52.01
N ARG A 145 -7.33 43.38 -52.45
CA ARG A 145 -6.19 43.65 -53.34
C ARG A 145 -5.08 42.60 -53.45
N ILE A 146 -4.76 42.24 -54.70
CA ILE A 146 -3.44 41.75 -55.11
C ILE A 146 -2.63 42.92 -55.67
N VAL A 147 -1.35 42.99 -55.30
CA VAL A 147 -0.38 44.03 -55.67
C VAL A 147 0.31 43.67 -57.00
N PRO A 148 0.57 44.62 -57.92
CA PRO A 148 1.28 44.33 -59.16
C PRO A 148 2.80 44.24 -58.94
N VAL A 149 3.44 43.18 -59.43
CA VAL A 149 4.92 43.05 -59.43
C VAL A 149 5.44 42.70 -60.82
N ALA A 150 6.34 43.55 -61.29
CA ALA A 150 7.35 43.37 -62.35
C ALA A 150 6.94 42.62 -63.65
N ARG A 151 6.79 43.40 -64.73
CA ARG A 151 7.14 42.92 -66.08
C ARG A 151 8.64 42.65 -66.14
N THR A 152 9.06 41.42 -66.41
CA THR A 152 10.38 41.12 -66.96
C THR A 152 10.28 41.03 -68.48
N GLU A 153 11.09 41.83 -69.16
CA GLU A 153 11.23 41.81 -70.61
C GLU A 153 12.08 40.60 -71.03
N ILE A 154 11.65 39.85 -72.04
CA ILE A 154 12.41 38.78 -72.70
C ILE A 154 12.22 38.96 -74.22
N PRO A 155 13.28 38.87 -75.04
CA PRO A 155 13.29 39.48 -76.38
C PRO A 155 12.62 38.64 -77.47
N ALA A 156 12.27 39.31 -78.56
CA ALA A 156 11.66 38.71 -79.74
C ALA A 156 12.65 37.80 -80.51
N PRO A 157 12.25 36.55 -80.85
CA PRO A 157 12.92 35.78 -81.88
C PRO A 157 12.40 36.15 -83.27
N SER A 158 13.36 36.27 -84.19
CA SER A 158 13.20 36.58 -85.62
C SER A 158 12.10 35.78 -86.33
N ALA A 159 11.43 36.44 -87.29
CA ALA A 159 10.48 35.81 -88.19
C ALA A 159 11.20 34.83 -89.14
N ALA A 160 10.93 33.54 -88.99
CA ALA A 160 11.26 32.51 -89.97
C ALA A 160 9.97 31.96 -90.59
N SER A 161 9.94 31.89 -91.92
CA SER A 161 8.77 31.46 -92.72
C SER A 161 8.42 29.98 -92.48
N ALA A 162 7.51 29.71 -91.56
CA ALA A 162 6.92 28.38 -91.38
C ALA A 162 5.89 28.10 -92.51
N ALA A 163 6.14 27.06 -93.30
CA ALA A 163 5.16 26.56 -94.24
C ALA A 163 3.86 26.17 -93.52
N ARG A 164 2.70 26.46 -94.12
CA ARG A 164 1.39 26.04 -93.59
C ARG A 164 1.21 24.53 -93.72
N THR A 165 1.75 23.78 -92.77
CA THR A 165 1.33 22.39 -92.54
C THR A 165 -0.14 22.41 -92.15
N VAL A 166 -1.01 21.81 -92.97
CA VAL A 166 -2.44 21.68 -92.67
C VAL A 166 -2.57 20.79 -91.45
N LEU A 167 -2.89 21.39 -90.29
CA LEU A 167 -3.13 20.64 -89.07
C LEU A 167 -4.36 19.75 -89.28
N PRO A 168 -4.30 18.46 -88.89
CA PRO A 168 -5.48 17.61 -88.94
C PRO A 168 -6.56 18.19 -88.03
N SER A 169 -7.84 18.05 -88.43
CA SER A 169 -8.97 18.46 -87.61
C SER A 169 -9.07 17.56 -86.38
N ILE A 170 -8.42 17.97 -85.28
CA ILE A 170 -8.49 17.28 -84.00
C ILE A 170 -9.91 17.43 -83.46
N ASP A 171 -10.57 16.30 -83.21
CA ASP A 171 -11.81 16.26 -82.44
C ASP A 171 -11.49 16.64 -80.99
N VAL A 172 -11.72 17.92 -80.67
CA VAL A 172 -11.48 18.51 -79.36
C VAL A 172 -12.28 17.79 -78.27
N GLN A 173 -13.47 17.27 -78.60
CA GLN A 173 -14.34 16.62 -77.62
C GLN A 173 -13.85 15.21 -77.29
N ALA A 174 -13.37 14.46 -78.29
CA ALA A 174 -12.66 13.20 -78.06
C ALA A 174 -11.37 13.40 -77.22
N ALA A 175 -10.60 14.46 -77.51
CA ALA A 175 -9.40 14.79 -76.75
C ALA A 175 -9.68 15.12 -75.27
N ILE A 176 -10.73 15.90 -74.99
CA ILE A 176 -11.17 16.21 -73.61
C ILE A 176 -11.60 14.93 -72.88
N VAL A 177 -12.38 14.05 -73.52
CA VAL A 177 -12.80 12.78 -72.89
C VAL A 177 -11.62 11.86 -72.59
N GLN A 178 -10.60 11.82 -73.45
CA GLN A 178 -9.35 11.10 -73.17
C GLN A 178 -8.59 11.73 -71.99
N ALA A 179 -8.46 13.05 -71.95
CA ALA A 179 -7.79 13.75 -70.85
C ALA A 179 -8.49 13.57 -69.49
N ILE A 180 -9.82 13.52 -69.46
CA ILE A 180 -10.58 13.19 -68.24
C ILE A 180 -10.24 11.76 -67.79
N ARG A 181 -10.29 10.77 -68.70
CA ARG A 181 -9.99 9.37 -68.37
C ARG A 181 -8.55 9.15 -67.88
N THR A 182 -7.56 9.87 -68.41
CA THR A 182 -6.17 9.75 -67.92
C THR A 182 -6.01 10.36 -66.53
N VAL A 183 -6.69 11.47 -66.23
CA VAL A 183 -6.73 12.06 -64.88
C VAL A 183 -7.47 11.15 -63.90
N GLU A 184 -8.61 10.57 -64.28
CA GLU A 184 -9.35 9.60 -63.46
C GLU A 184 -8.50 8.35 -63.14
N ALA A 185 -7.81 7.78 -64.14
CA ALA A 185 -6.91 6.65 -63.94
C ALA A 185 -5.72 7.02 -63.02
N SER A 186 -5.13 8.20 -63.20
CA SER A 186 -4.03 8.69 -62.35
C SER A 186 -4.47 8.89 -60.89
N LEU A 187 -5.65 9.49 -60.67
CA LEU A 187 -6.23 9.65 -59.33
C LEU A 187 -6.58 8.31 -58.69
N ALA A 188 -7.11 7.35 -59.47
CA ALA A 188 -7.43 6.02 -58.98
C ALA A 188 -6.18 5.25 -58.52
N GLU A 189 -5.08 5.30 -59.27
CA GLU A 189 -3.80 4.71 -58.85
C GLU A 189 -3.22 5.43 -57.63
N HIS A 190 -3.23 6.77 -57.61
CA HIS A 190 -2.73 7.53 -56.46
C HIS A 190 -3.50 7.23 -55.16
N LEU A 191 -4.84 7.10 -55.24
CA LEU A 191 -5.67 6.68 -54.11
C LEU A 191 -5.34 5.25 -53.65
N LYS A 192 -5.10 4.30 -54.57
CA LYS A 192 -4.65 2.94 -54.20
C LYS A 192 -3.31 2.98 -53.46
N THR A 193 -2.36 3.79 -53.90
CA THR A 193 -1.06 3.95 -53.22
C THR A 193 -1.24 4.50 -51.81
N ILE A 194 -2.02 5.57 -51.62
CA ILE A 194 -2.29 6.15 -50.29
C ILE A 194 -2.98 5.15 -49.35
N VAL A 195 -3.97 4.39 -49.85
CA VAL A 195 -4.64 3.34 -49.05
C VAL A 195 -3.64 2.25 -48.66
N ALA A 196 -2.83 1.75 -49.59
CA ALA A 196 -1.83 0.72 -49.29
C ALA A 196 -0.76 1.20 -48.29
N GLU A 197 -0.30 2.45 -48.39
CA GLU A 197 0.65 3.05 -47.45
C GLU A 197 0.08 3.24 -46.05
N THR A 198 -1.17 3.71 -45.95
CA THR A 198 -1.87 3.89 -44.67
C THR A 198 -2.18 2.55 -44.01
N GLU A 199 -2.62 1.53 -44.75
CA GLU A 199 -2.78 0.16 -44.27
C GLU A 199 -1.45 -0.43 -43.78
N ALA A 200 -0.36 -0.29 -44.55
CA ALA A 200 0.98 -0.71 -44.11
C ALA A 200 1.45 0.05 -42.85
N GLY A 201 1.12 1.33 -42.72
CA GLY A 201 1.30 2.14 -41.52
C GLY A 201 0.57 1.55 -40.31
N MET A 202 -0.73 1.27 -40.44
CA MET A 202 -1.55 0.67 -39.38
C MET A 202 -1.03 -0.72 -38.96
N ILE A 203 -0.64 -1.57 -39.92
CA ILE A 203 -0.09 -2.91 -39.63
C ILE A 203 1.25 -2.81 -38.88
N ARG A 204 2.13 -1.86 -39.24
CA ARG A 204 3.39 -1.61 -38.51
C ARG A 204 3.12 -1.11 -37.09
N ALA A 205 2.19 -0.17 -36.91
CA ALA A 205 1.80 0.35 -35.60
C ALA A 205 1.20 -0.75 -34.70
N ALA A 206 0.31 -1.58 -35.24
CA ALA A 206 -0.28 -2.71 -34.52
C ALA A 206 0.78 -3.73 -34.07
N ARG A 207 1.73 -4.10 -34.94
CA ARG A 207 2.86 -4.98 -34.59
C ARG A 207 3.73 -4.40 -33.48
N ALA A 208 4.04 -3.10 -33.53
CA ALA A 208 4.79 -2.41 -32.50
C ALA A 208 4.05 -2.40 -31.14
N ALA A 209 2.74 -2.15 -31.14
CA ALA A 209 1.91 -2.19 -29.94
C ALA A 209 1.87 -3.59 -29.30
N ILE A 210 1.76 -4.65 -30.10
CA ILE A 210 1.80 -6.04 -29.63
C ILE A 210 3.18 -6.36 -29.00
N ALA A 211 4.27 -5.93 -29.62
CA ALA A 211 5.62 -6.12 -29.10
C ALA A 211 5.83 -5.38 -27.75
N GLU A 212 5.35 -4.14 -27.64
CA GLU A 212 5.45 -3.36 -26.40
C GLU A 212 4.57 -3.96 -25.28
N LYS A 213 3.37 -4.46 -25.61
CA LYS A 213 2.55 -5.24 -24.65
C LYS A 213 3.34 -6.44 -24.11
N GLY A 214 4.00 -7.21 -24.98
CA GLY A 214 4.85 -8.32 -24.56
C GLY A 214 5.97 -7.93 -23.59
N ARG A 215 6.61 -6.76 -23.80
CA ARG A 215 7.62 -6.22 -22.87
C ARG A 215 7.01 -5.79 -21.53
N ILE A 216 5.80 -5.21 -21.53
CA ILE A 216 5.07 -4.85 -20.31
C ILE A 216 4.72 -6.11 -19.51
N ASP A 217 4.19 -7.14 -20.17
CA ASP A 217 3.85 -8.42 -19.54
C ASP A 217 5.09 -9.09 -18.92
N GLN A 218 6.24 -9.08 -19.63
CA GLN A 218 7.52 -9.55 -19.07
C GLN A 218 7.97 -8.75 -17.84
N ARG A 219 7.87 -7.41 -17.88
CA ARG A 219 8.21 -6.54 -16.73
C ARG A 219 7.32 -6.81 -15.52
N LEU A 220 6.03 -7.11 -15.75
CA LEU A 220 5.09 -7.51 -14.70
C LEU A 220 5.47 -8.87 -14.09
N VAL A 221 5.78 -9.88 -14.90
CA VAL A 221 6.24 -11.19 -14.41
C VAL A 221 7.53 -11.06 -13.57
N ILE A 222 8.49 -10.23 -14.01
CA ILE A 222 9.72 -9.95 -13.23
C ILE A 222 9.38 -9.27 -11.90
N ARG A 223 8.43 -8.32 -11.88
CA ARG A 223 7.99 -7.65 -10.66
C ARG A 223 7.33 -8.63 -9.69
N VAL A 224 6.42 -9.48 -10.16
CA VAL A 224 5.76 -10.52 -9.35
C VAL A 224 6.78 -11.51 -8.78
N LYS A 225 7.74 -11.98 -9.60
CA LYS A 225 8.82 -12.87 -9.14
C LYS A 225 9.68 -12.22 -8.04
N ARG A 226 10.05 -10.95 -8.20
CA ARG A 226 10.80 -10.19 -7.18
C ARG A 226 9.99 -9.98 -5.89
N SER A 227 8.68 -9.72 -5.98
CA SER A 227 7.85 -9.60 -4.78
C SER A 227 7.66 -10.92 -4.04
N ALA A 228 7.53 -12.05 -4.77
CA ALA A 228 7.47 -13.37 -4.17
C ALA A 228 8.79 -13.76 -3.50
N GLU A 229 9.94 -13.46 -4.12
CA GLU A 229 11.25 -13.68 -3.51
C GLU A 229 11.45 -12.80 -2.25
N ALA A 230 10.98 -11.54 -2.28
CA ALA A 230 11.03 -10.66 -1.11
C ALA A 230 10.12 -11.14 0.03
N ALA A 231 8.94 -11.72 -0.27
CA ALA A 231 8.08 -12.35 0.72
C ALA A 231 8.75 -13.58 1.34
N ALA A 232 9.26 -14.50 0.52
CA ALA A 232 9.95 -15.71 0.98
C ALA A 232 11.17 -15.40 1.88
N ARG A 233 11.88 -14.29 1.61
CA ARG A 233 12.97 -13.82 2.50
C ARG A 233 12.45 -13.34 3.86
N ARG A 234 11.36 -12.57 3.90
CA ARG A 234 10.73 -12.15 5.16
C ARG A 234 10.20 -13.34 5.97
N ASP A 235 9.63 -14.34 5.31
CA ASP A 235 9.15 -15.56 5.98
C ASP A 235 10.32 -16.37 6.55
N ALA A 236 11.45 -16.45 5.85
CA ALA A 236 12.68 -17.07 6.34
C ALA A 236 13.28 -16.31 7.53
N GLU A 237 13.33 -14.97 7.46
CA GLU A 237 13.77 -14.09 8.56
C GLU A 237 12.86 -14.23 9.79
N ALA A 238 11.53 -14.26 9.59
CA ALA A 238 10.55 -14.47 10.66
C ALA A 238 10.69 -15.85 11.32
N ARG A 239 10.89 -16.92 10.53
CA ARG A 239 11.17 -18.27 11.06
C ARG A 239 12.47 -18.32 11.86
N LYS A 240 13.53 -17.62 11.40
CA LYS A 240 14.79 -17.51 12.14
C LYS A 240 14.60 -16.77 13.47
N ALA A 241 13.91 -15.64 13.46
CA ALA A 241 13.60 -14.87 14.66
C ALA A 241 12.75 -15.68 15.67
N GLN A 242 11.78 -16.48 15.19
CA GLN A 242 11.02 -17.39 16.05
C GLN A 242 11.88 -18.52 16.65
N ALA A 243 12.85 -19.05 15.88
CA ALA A 243 13.79 -20.06 16.40
C ALA A 243 14.73 -19.45 17.46
N GLU A 244 15.28 -18.26 17.22
CA GLU A 244 16.11 -17.52 18.19
C GLU A 244 15.31 -17.16 19.45
N ALA A 245 14.04 -16.75 19.33
CA ALA A 245 13.16 -16.48 20.47
C ALA A 245 12.90 -17.74 21.31
N LYS A 246 12.64 -18.90 20.67
CA LYS A 246 12.49 -20.19 21.35
C LYS A 246 13.78 -20.62 22.04
N GLN A 247 14.94 -20.41 21.41
CA GLN A 247 16.24 -20.71 22.02
C GLN A 247 16.45 -19.87 23.28
N ARG A 248 16.21 -18.54 23.23
CA ARG A 248 16.28 -17.65 24.40
C ARG A 248 15.31 -18.05 25.52
N GLN A 249 14.10 -18.50 25.18
CA GLN A 249 13.15 -19.03 26.17
C GLN A 249 13.68 -20.31 26.84
N MET A 250 14.28 -21.23 26.08
CA MET A 250 14.89 -22.45 26.64
C MET A 250 16.12 -22.14 27.50
N GLU A 251 16.93 -21.15 27.12
CA GLU A 251 18.08 -20.68 27.90
C GLU A 251 17.65 -19.99 29.20
N ALA A 252 16.63 -19.12 29.14
CA ALA A 252 16.04 -18.50 30.33
C ALA A 252 15.43 -19.53 31.29
N TRP A 253 14.73 -20.54 30.76
CA TRP A 253 14.18 -21.63 31.59
C TRP A 253 15.27 -22.49 32.25
N LYS A 254 16.38 -22.77 31.54
CA LYS A 254 17.55 -23.43 32.12
C LYS A 254 18.17 -22.60 33.25
N ALA A 255 18.36 -21.30 33.04
CA ALA A 255 18.91 -20.40 34.05
C ALA A 255 17.99 -20.31 35.29
N GLU A 256 16.68 -20.25 35.11
CA GLU A 256 15.71 -20.27 36.22
C GLU A 256 15.74 -21.61 36.98
N ALA A 257 15.87 -22.74 36.28
CA ALA A 257 16.00 -24.05 36.90
C ALA A 257 17.32 -24.21 37.67
N GLU A 258 18.41 -23.65 37.17
CA GLU A 258 19.71 -23.62 37.84
C GLU A 258 19.68 -22.72 39.09
N ALA A 259 19.13 -21.52 38.99
CA ALA A 259 18.93 -20.63 40.14
C ALA A 259 18.08 -21.30 41.23
N LYS A 260 17.02 -22.03 40.87
CA LYS A 260 16.22 -22.82 41.83
C LYS A 260 17.02 -23.94 42.50
N ARG A 261 17.97 -24.57 41.80
CA ARG A 261 18.89 -25.56 42.40
C ARG A 261 19.85 -24.90 43.39
N GLN A 262 20.49 -23.81 42.99
CA GLN A 262 21.40 -23.05 43.85
C GLN A 262 20.70 -22.54 45.13
N VAL A 263 19.46 -22.04 45.02
CA VAL A 263 18.65 -21.66 46.20
C VAL A 263 18.32 -22.86 47.09
N ALA A 264 18.00 -24.03 46.51
CA ALA A 264 17.74 -25.24 47.27
C ALA A 264 19.00 -25.80 47.97
N GLU A 265 20.17 -25.69 47.34
CA GLU A 265 21.47 -26.08 47.90
C GLU A 265 21.91 -25.11 49.02
N ALA A 266 21.78 -23.80 48.81
CA ALA A 266 22.00 -22.80 49.86
C ALA A 266 21.07 -23.02 51.06
N ALA A 267 19.79 -23.38 50.83
CA ALA A 267 18.85 -23.71 51.89
C ALA A 267 19.20 -25.01 52.63
N ARG A 268 19.86 -25.98 51.98
CA ARG A 268 20.41 -27.18 52.64
C ARG A 268 21.60 -26.81 53.52
N HIS A 269 22.58 -26.08 53.00
CA HIS A 269 23.73 -25.61 53.78
C HIS A 269 23.32 -24.77 54.99
N ALA A 270 22.37 -23.84 54.83
CA ALA A 270 21.86 -23.05 55.95
C ALA A 270 21.20 -23.90 57.05
N ARG A 271 20.51 -24.99 56.68
CA ARG A 271 19.94 -25.96 57.64
C ARG A 271 21.00 -26.80 58.33
N GLU A 272 22.04 -27.22 57.60
CA GLU A 272 23.18 -27.96 58.17
C GLU A 272 23.98 -27.08 59.15
N GLU A 273 24.23 -25.81 58.82
CA GLU A 273 24.85 -24.86 59.74
C GLU A 273 23.99 -24.60 60.98
N ALA A 274 22.68 -24.40 60.81
CA ALA A 274 21.77 -24.25 61.95
C ALA A 274 21.79 -25.48 62.86
N ALA A 275 21.81 -26.69 62.30
CA ALA A 275 21.93 -27.93 63.06
C ALA A 275 23.29 -28.01 63.80
N ARG A 276 24.40 -27.62 63.16
CA ARG A 276 25.72 -27.54 63.82
C ARG A 276 25.71 -26.58 65.00
N ARG A 277 25.16 -25.37 64.84
CA ARG A 277 25.03 -24.38 65.92
C ARG A 277 24.21 -24.92 67.10
N VAL A 278 23.10 -25.60 66.84
CA VAL A 278 22.29 -26.25 67.89
C VAL A 278 23.06 -27.38 68.59
N HIS A 279 23.89 -28.15 67.87
CA HIS A 279 24.75 -29.17 68.48
C HIS A 279 25.87 -28.55 69.35
N GLU A 280 26.52 -27.48 68.87
CA GLU A 280 27.52 -26.74 69.65
C GLU A 280 26.92 -26.10 70.91
N GLU A 281 25.75 -25.49 70.80
CA GLU A 281 25.04 -24.89 71.93
C GLU A 281 24.64 -25.94 72.97
N LYS A 282 24.12 -27.09 72.53
CA LYS A 282 23.86 -28.24 73.42
C LYS A 282 25.13 -28.72 74.12
N ALA A 283 26.25 -28.84 73.40
CA ALA A 283 27.53 -29.25 73.99
C ALA A 283 28.07 -28.23 75.00
N ARG A 284 27.89 -26.92 74.76
CA ARG A 284 28.23 -25.86 75.72
C ARG A 284 27.32 -25.92 76.95
N ALA A 285 26.02 -26.08 76.77
CA ALA A 285 25.05 -26.21 77.86
C ALA A 285 25.31 -27.47 78.71
N GLU A 286 25.72 -28.57 78.10
CA GLU A 286 26.11 -29.79 78.81
C GLU A 286 27.39 -29.59 79.62
N LYS A 287 28.44 -28.98 79.04
CA LYS A 287 29.67 -28.62 79.78
C LYS A 287 29.37 -27.74 80.98
N ALA A 288 28.56 -26.69 80.81
CA ALA A 288 28.14 -25.81 81.91
C ALA A 288 27.33 -26.55 83.00
N ARG A 289 26.53 -27.58 82.63
CA ARG A 289 25.88 -28.46 83.62
C ARG A 289 26.89 -29.35 84.34
N GLN A 290 27.88 -29.91 83.65
CA GLN A 290 28.93 -30.73 84.25
C GLN A 290 29.81 -29.90 85.21
N GLU A 291 30.13 -28.65 84.87
CA GLU A 291 30.86 -27.72 85.74
C GLU A 291 30.05 -27.39 87.00
N LYS A 292 28.79 -26.98 86.87
CA LYS A 292 27.90 -26.75 88.03
C LYS A 292 27.74 -27.99 88.92
N ALA A 293 27.64 -29.19 88.34
CA ALA A 293 27.57 -30.43 89.10
C ALA A 293 28.89 -30.75 89.84
N ARG A 294 30.05 -30.33 89.30
CA ARG A 294 31.35 -30.42 90.00
C ARG A 294 31.44 -29.42 91.15
N GLU A 295 30.99 -28.18 90.94
CA GLU A 295 30.91 -27.16 92.00
C GLU A 295 29.98 -27.60 93.13
N GLU A 296 28.77 -28.07 92.81
CA GLU A 296 27.81 -28.60 93.77
C GLU A 296 28.38 -29.81 94.54
N LYS A 297 29.07 -30.73 93.85
CA LYS A 297 29.75 -31.86 94.51
C LYS A 297 30.85 -31.39 95.45
N ALA A 298 31.68 -30.43 95.05
CA ALA A 298 32.75 -29.87 95.89
C ALA A 298 32.21 -29.09 97.10
N LEU A 299 31.05 -28.43 96.97
CA LEU A 299 30.34 -27.81 98.08
C LEU A 299 29.76 -28.88 99.04
N ARG A 300 29.18 -29.95 98.50
CA ARG A 300 28.63 -31.06 99.29
C ARG A 300 29.70 -31.86 100.04
N GLU A 301 30.88 -32.03 99.43
CA GLU A 301 32.04 -32.69 100.06
C GLU A 301 32.61 -31.89 101.24
N LYS A 302 32.40 -30.57 101.28
CA LYS A 302 32.69 -29.70 102.43
C LYS A 302 31.59 -29.69 103.51
N ALA A 303 30.46 -30.38 103.31
CA ALA A 303 29.24 -30.17 104.09
C ALA A 303 28.63 -31.42 104.74
N GLN A 304 29.37 -32.53 104.89
CA GLN A 304 28.87 -33.72 105.60
C GLN A 304 29.74 -34.17 106.80
N PRO A 305 29.25 -33.99 108.04
CA PRO A 305 29.46 -34.97 109.11
C PRO A 305 28.64 -36.25 108.83
N ALA A 306 28.99 -37.33 109.54
CA ALA A 306 28.59 -38.71 109.21
C ALA A 306 27.17 -39.16 109.68
N ALA A 307 26.80 -40.40 109.30
CA ALA A 307 25.68 -41.27 109.74
C ALA A 307 24.52 -41.47 108.70
N PRO A 308 23.59 -42.45 108.88
CA PRO A 308 23.73 -43.74 108.19
C PRO A 308 22.51 -44.24 107.37
N LYS A 309 22.65 -45.46 106.81
CA LYS A 309 21.73 -46.20 105.89
C LYS A 309 20.25 -46.31 106.33
N PRO A 310 19.31 -46.40 105.36
CA PRO A 310 18.42 -47.58 105.24
C PRO A 310 18.23 -48.09 103.77
N VAL A 311 18.25 -49.41 103.49
CA VAL A 311 17.13 -50.40 103.36
C VAL A 311 16.48 -50.43 101.94
N GLN A 312 15.98 -51.61 101.50
CA GLN A 312 15.77 -52.00 100.08
C GLN A 312 14.30 -52.17 99.63
N LYS A 313 14.04 -51.94 98.32
CA LYS A 313 13.02 -52.60 97.43
C LYS A 313 11.51 -52.41 97.77
N PRO A 314 10.52 -52.80 96.88
CA PRO A 314 10.59 -53.43 95.54
C PRO A 314 9.72 -52.83 94.38
N LYS A 315 10.17 -53.09 93.13
CA LYS A 315 9.48 -53.56 91.89
C LYS A 315 8.06 -53.10 91.42
N GLU A 316 8.00 -52.70 90.13
CA GLU A 316 6.93 -52.93 89.10
C GLU A 316 5.50 -52.31 89.27
N PRO A 317 4.64 -52.24 88.20
CA PRO A 317 4.80 -52.68 86.81
C PRO A 317 4.50 -51.62 85.71
N GLU A 318 4.65 -52.06 84.46
CA GLU A 318 4.38 -51.34 83.21
C GLU A 318 2.93 -50.82 83.07
N LYS A 319 2.75 -49.69 82.34
CA LYS A 319 1.43 -49.23 81.87
C LYS A 319 1.39 -49.13 80.36
N LYS A 320 0.30 -49.69 79.80
CA LYS A 320 0.04 -49.89 78.38
C LYS A 320 -0.10 -48.58 77.60
N ALA A 321 0.24 -48.62 76.32
CA ALA A 321 -0.07 -47.56 75.38
C ALA A 321 -1.60 -47.35 75.28
N VAL A 322 -2.03 -46.09 75.36
CA VAL A 322 -3.42 -45.67 75.11
C VAL A 322 -3.49 -45.01 73.75
N LEU A 323 -4.31 -45.58 72.86
CA LEU A 323 -4.71 -44.96 71.61
C LEU A 323 -5.63 -43.77 71.89
N SER A 324 -5.37 -42.60 71.30
CA SER A 324 -6.35 -41.52 71.23
C SER A 324 -7.05 -41.52 69.87
N SER A 325 -8.20 -42.16 69.78
CA SER A 325 -9.13 -41.99 68.67
C SER A 325 -9.85 -40.65 68.81
N VAL A 326 -9.67 -39.73 67.86
CA VAL A 326 -10.64 -38.66 67.60
C VAL A 326 -11.03 -38.67 66.14
N GLN A 327 -12.25 -39.16 65.92
CA GLN A 327 -13.01 -39.17 64.69
C GLN A 327 -13.69 -37.79 64.56
N GLY A 328 -13.58 -37.09 63.42
CA GLY A 328 -14.12 -35.73 63.36
C GLY A 328 -14.13 -35.01 62.01
N VAL A 329 -15.25 -35.16 61.31
CA VAL A 329 -15.92 -34.11 60.49
C VAL A 329 -15.20 -33.55 59.26
N SER A 330 -15.74 -33.93 58.11
CA SER A 330 -15.66 -33.23 56.83
C SER A 330 -16.07 -31.75 56.93
N GLN A 331 -15.24 -30.83 56.42
CA GLN A 331 -15.74 -29.54 55.92
C GLN A 331 -15.16 -29.21 54.54
N VAL A 332 -16.05 -28.72 53.69
CA VAL A 332 -15.80 -28.25 52.33
C VAL A 332 -14.90 -27.02 52.37
N ALA A 333 -13.85 -27.01 51.55
CA ALA A 333 -13.00 -25.84 51.38
C ALA A 333 -13.78 -24.69 50.70
N PRO A 334 -13.89 -23.50 51.30
CA PRO A 334 -14.50 -22.36 50.64
C PRO A 334 -13.63 -21.85 49.48
N LEU A 335 -14.28 -21.37 48.43
CA LEU A 335 -13.65 -20.79 47.24
C LEU A 335 -12.70 -19.65 47.62
N ARG A 336 -11.46 -19.77 47.12
CA ARG A 336 -10.43 -18.73 47.20
C ARG A 336 -10.94 -17.48 46.44
N PRO A 337 -11.06 -16.30 47.09
CA PRO A 337 -11.42 -15.08 46.36
C PRO A 337 -10.33 -14.74 45.35
N ALA A 338 -10.75 -14.31 44.16
CA ALA A 338 -9.84 -13.89 43.10
C ALA A 338 -9.04 -12.64 43.54
N PRO A 339 -7.74 -12.53 43.21
CA PRO A 339 -6.97 -11.33 43.50
C PRO A 339 -7.52 -10.15 42.70
N GLN A 340 -7.94 -9.08 43.39
CA GLN A 340 -8.26 -7.83 42.72
C GLN A 340 -6.99 -7.19 42.12
N PRO A 341 -7.09 -6.53 40.95
CA PRO A 341 -5.95 -5.86 40.34
C PRO A 341 -5.59 -4.60 41.12
N VAL A 342 -4.43 -4.60 41.77
CA VAL A 342 -3.84 -3.39 42.35
C VAL A 342 -3.41 -2.46 41.22
N ALA A 343 -3.82 -1.19 41.31
CA ALA A 343 -3.52 -0.18 40.29
C ALA A 343 -2.00 0.08 40.15
N PRO A 344 -1.49 0.36 38.94
CA PRO A 344 -0.07 0.61 38.74
C PRO A 344 0.38 1.91 39.39
N THR A 345 1.26 1.80 40.39
CA THR A 345 2.02 2.94 40.92
C THR A 345 2.93 3.50 39.84
N VAL A 346 2.76 4.79 39.54
CA VAL A 346 3.57 5.52 38.56
C VAL A 346 5.02 5.61 39.05
N PRO A 347 6.02 5.05 38.33
CA PRO A 347 7.41 5.26 38.68
C PRO A 347 7.80 6.71 38.38
N LYS A 348 8.27 7.44 39.41
CA LYS A 348 8.98 8.70 39.22
C LYS A 348 10.25 8.42 38.41
N ILE A 349 10.34 8.99 37.21
CA ILE A 349 11.56 8.98 36.41
C ILE A 349 12.56 9.92 37.09
N VAL A 350 13.50 9.35 37.84
CA VAL A 350 14.71 10.06 38.26
C VAL A 350 15.73 9.87 37.16
N VAL A 351 16.02 10.97 36.43
CA VAL A 351 17.11 10.98 35.45
C VAL A 351 18.43 11.11 36.20
N THR A 352 19.12 10.00 36.40
CA THR A 352 20.54 10.01 36.75
C THR A 352 21.37 9.92 35.47
N GLU A 353 22.05 11.00 35.11
CA GLU A 353 23.10 10.95 34.09
C GLU A 353 24.22 10.00 34.55
N ALA A 354 24.59 9.04 33.69
CA ALA A 354 25.74 8.18 33.88
C ALA A 354 26.74 8.46 32.74
N PRO A 355 28.06 8.55 33.02
CA PRO A 355 29.03 9.11 32.09
C PRO A 355 29.35 8.17 30.92
N ALA A 356 29.78 8.78 29.81
CA ALA A 356 30.13 8.08 28.58
C ALA A 356 31.33 7.12 28.78
N ALA A 357 31.15 5.86 28.39
CA ALA A 357 32.24 4.90 28.24
C ALA A 357 32.94 5.08 26.88
N PRO A 358 34.28 4.90 26.79
CA PRO A 358 35.06 5.21 25.60
C PRO A 358 34.87 4.20 24.45
N ARG A 359 35.25 4.64 23.24
CA ARG A 359 35.32 3.80 22.01
C ARG A 359 36.13 2.53 22.25
N ALA A 360 35.60 1.40 21.79
CA ALA A 360 36.40 0.20 21.53
C ALA A 360 37.00 0.28 20.11
N GLU A 361 38.23 -0.19 19.98
CA GLU A 361 39.04 -0.17 18.75
C GLU A 361 38.67 -1.33 17.81
N GLU A 362 38.93 -1.17 16.50
CA GLU A 362 38.77 -2.24 15.51
C GLU A 362 39.96 -3.21 15.57
N PRO A 363 39.75 -4.54 15.61
CA PRO A 363 40.83 -5.50 15.40
C PRO A 363 41.07 -5.76 13.90
N GLU A 364 42.33 -5.66 13.49
CA GLU A 364 42.81 -6.04 12.16
C GLU A 364 42.52 -7.52 11.85
N THR A 365 41.94 -7.81 10.68
CA THR A 365 41.81 -9.19 10.19
C THR A 365 42.99 -9.58 9.31
N ALA A 366 44.07 -10.03 9.95
CA ALA A 366 45.16 -10.75 9.29
C ALA A 366 44.71 -12.14 8.77
N GLY A 367 45.41 -12.67 7.76
CA GLY A 367 44.94 -13.79 6.95
C GLY A 367 44.95 -15.17 7.61
N GLY A 368 44.06 -16.05 7.13
CA GLY A 368 43.92 -17.44 7.60
C GLY A 368 43.94 -18.47 6.47
N GLN A 369 45.08 -19.15 6.34
CA GLN A 369 45.34 -20.34 5.53
C GLN A 369 45.51 -21.56 6.49
N THR A 370 45.18 -22.82 6.19
CA THR A 370 44.79 -23.51 4.94
C THR A 370 43.73 -24.61 5.23
N SER A 371 43.38 -25.43 4.22
CA SER A 371 43.15 -26.89 4.35
C SER A 371 41.84 -27.42 4.97
N GLY A 372 41.07 -28.16 4.16
CA GLY A 372 39.97 -29.03 4.60
C GLY A 372 39.22 -29.64 3.41
N ARG A 373 39.48 -30.91 3.08
CA ARG A 373 38.89 -31.61 1.91
C ARG A 373 37.37 -31.83 2.07
N GLY A 374 36.58 -31.53 1.04
CA GLY A 374 35.19 -32.03 0.97
C GLY A 374 34.30 -31.46 -0.15
N GLY A 375 34.16 -32.19 -1.26
CA GLY A 375 32.87 -32.31 -1.98
C GLY A 375 32.26 -31.10 -2.71
N TRP A 376 32.70 -30.89 -3.95
CA TRP A 376 31.89 -30.46 -5.12
C TRP A 376 31.23 -29.05 -5.21
N LYS A 377 31.62 -28.35 -6.29
CA LYS A 377 30.87 -27.30 -7.01
C LYS A 377 30.64 -25.95 -6.31
N SER A 378 31.70 -25.32 -5.83
CA SER A 378 31.73 -23.86 -5.62
C SER A 378 31.81 -23.11 -6.96
N VAL A 379 30.67 -22.65 -7.49
CA VAL A 379 30.65 -21.63 -8.55
C VAL A 379 31.26 -20.35 -7.98
N ARG A 380 32.41 -19.92 -8.54
CA ARG A 380 33.08 -18.67 -8.14
C ARG A 380 32.12 -17.49 -8.30
N ARG A 381 31.62 -16.95 -7.18
CA ARG A 381 31.04 -15.61 -7.17
C ARG A 381 32.20 -14.63 -7.05
N ASP A 382 32.33 -13.73 -8.03
CA ASP A 382 33.32 -12.66 -7.96
C ASP A 382 33.20 -11.89 -6.63
N PRO A 383 34.29 -11.72 -5.87
CA PRO A 383 34.26 -10.96 -4.62
C PRO A 383 33.85 -9.50 -4.86
N ALA A 384 34.22 -8.94 -6.02
CA ALA A 384 33.75 -7.62 -6.47
C ALA A 384 32.21 -7.55 -6.60
N ARG A 385 31.58 -8.62 -7.09
CA ARG A 385 30.11 -8.70 -7.26
C ARG A 385 29.40 -8.95 -5.92
N ALA A 386 30.05 -9.63 -4.99
CA ALA A 386 29.57 -9.78 -3.61
C ALA A 386 29.62 -8.45 -2.84
N LEU A 387 30.71 -7.70 -2.94
CA LEU A 387 30.84 -6.36 -2.34
C LEU A 387 29.85 -5.34 -2.93
N ALA A 388 29.62 -5.37 -4.25
CA ALA A 388 28.60 -4.55 -4.90
C ALA A 388 27.18 -4.88 -4.40
N GLN A 389 26.86 -6.17 -4.18
CA GLN A 389 25.57 -6.58 -3.61
C GLN A 389 25.43 -6.29 -2.10
N ALA A 390 26.54 -6.18 -1.36
CA ALA A 390 26.52 -5.73 0.03
C ALA A 390 26.20 -4.22 0.12
N LYS A 391 26.87 -3.38 -0.67
CA LYS A 391 26.58 -1.93 -0.73
C LYS A 391 25.14 -1.63 -1.16
N ALA A 392 24.59 -2.36 -2.13
CA ALA A 392 23.23 -2.15 -2.61
C ALA A 392 22.10 -2.61 -1.66
N LYS A 393 22.42 -3.15 -0.48
CA LYS A 393 21.45 -3.62 0.53
C LYS A 393 21.40 -2.79 1.81
N ALA A 394 22.30 -1.83 1.99
CA ALA A 394 22.14 -0.82 3.02
C ALA A 394 20.87 -0.01 2.70
N LYS A 395 20.01 0.23 3.71
CA LYS A 395 18.96 1.24 3.58
C LYS A 395 19.66 2.59 3.34
N PRO A 396 19.17 3.47 2.45
CA PRO A 396 19.72 4.81 2.30
C PRO A 396 19.43 5.60 3.59
N ALA A 397 20.37 5.53 4.51
CA ALA A 397 20.33 6.22 5.80
C ALA A 397 20.77 7.69 5.65
N ASN A 398 21.30 8.06 4.48
CA ASN A 398 21.89 9.36 4.22
C ASN A 398 21.09 10.13 3.17
N ARG A 399 20.97 11.45 3.39
CA ARG A 399 20.19 12.37 2.54
C ARG A 399 20.78 12.48 1.12
N ALA A 400 22.09 12.27 0.98
CA ALA A 400 22.79 12.24 -0.30
C ALA A 400 22.27 11.12 -1.22
N ASP A 401 22.19 9.88 -0.73
CA ASP A 401 21.72 8.73 -1.52
C ASP A 401 20.28 8.94 -2.06
N ALA A 402 19.43 9.65 -1.31
CA ALA A 402 18.08 9.99 -1.72
C ALA A 402 18.05 11.08 -2.83
N ILE A 403 19.01 12.01 -2.81
CA ILE A 403 19.18 13.02 -3.86
C ILE A 403 19.71 12.36 -5.14
N ASP A 404 20.74 11.52 -5.03
CA ASP A 404 21.32 10.79 -6.17
C ASP A 404 20.28 9.86 -6.82
N LEU A 405 19.45 9.18 -6.02
CA LEU A 405 18.39 8.32 -6.53
C LEU A 405 17.25 9.11 -7.18
N ALA A 406 16.96 10.33 -6.68
CA ALA A 406 16.01 11.24 -7.32
C ALA A 406 16.56 11.78 -8.66
N GLN A 407 17.83 12.21 -8.71
CA GLN A 407 18.49 12.65 -9.94
C GLN A 407 18.58 11.53 -10.97
N ALA A 408 18.94 10.30 -10.55
CA ALA A 408 18.96 9.13 -11.42
C ALA A 408 17.57 8.77 -11.97
N ALA A 409 16.51 8.91 -11.16
CA ALA A 409 15.13 8.74 -11.63
C ALA A 409 14.73 9.83 -12.64
N GLN A 410 15.14 11.08 -12.42
CA GLN A 410 14.85 12.21 -13.32
C GLN A 410 15.56 12.07 -14.66
N ALA A 411 16.86 11.72 -14.65
CA ALA A 411 17.61 11.40 -15.87
C ALA A 411 17.05 10.17 -16.62
N ALA A 412 16.50 9.19 -15.91
CA ALA A 412 15.82 8.05 -16.53
C ALA A 412 14.47 8.43 -17.18
N ILE A 413 13.74 9.39 -16.61
CA ILE A 413 12.52 9.97 -17.21
C ILE A 413 12.88 10.77 -18.47
N GLU A 414 13.93 11.60 -18.42
CA GLU A 414 14.40 12.37 -19.57
C GLU A 414 14.85 11.47 -20.72
N ARG A 415 15.62 10.42 -20.43
CA ARG A 415 15.99 9.39 -21.43
C ARG A 415 14.77 8.65 -21.97
N PHE A 416 13.79 8.31 -21.13
CA PHE A 416 12.56 7.66 -21.59
C PHE A 416 11.72 8.55 -22.51
N ILE A 417 11.68 9.87 -22.25
CA ILE A 417 11.02 10.86 -23.14
C ILE A 417 11.76 10.93 -24.47
N ALA A 418 13.10 11.06 -24.45
CA ALA A 418 13.93 11.11 -25.65
C ALA A 418 13.85 9.83 -26.50
N GLU A 419 13.96 8.64 -25.88
CA GLU A 419 13.90 7.34 -26.59
C GLU A 419 12.52 7.01 -27.16
N ARG A 420 11.43 7.47 -26.53
CA ARG A 420 10.07 7.15 -26.98
C ARG A 420 9.64 7.89 -28.25
N GLY A 421 10.46 8.79 -28.79
CA GLY A 421 10.02 9.66 -29.88
C GLY A 421 8.85 10.56 -29.45
N VAL A 422 8.64 10.72 -28.13
CA VAL A 422 8.02 11.92 -27.59
C VAL A 422 9.09 13.00 -27.73
N THR A 423 9.27 13.44 -28.98
CA THR A 423 9.51 14.85 -29.21
C THR A 423 8.59 15.60 -28.26
N LYS A 424 9.08 16.66 -27.62
CA LYS A 424 8.14 17.67 -27.09
C LYS A 424 7.27 18.00 -28.30
N SER A 425 6.05 17.48 -28.32
CA SER A 425 5.08 17.92 -29.31
C SER A 425 5.04 19.42 -29.16
N GLU A 426 4.81 20.13 -30.24
CA GLU A 426 4.48 21.54 -30.16
C GLU A 426 3.10 21.64 -29.48
N SER A 427 3.08 21.51 -28.15
CA SER A 427 2.80 22.58 -27.20
C SER A 427 3.78 23.74 -27.46
N SER A 428 3.78 24.34 -28.65
CA SER A 428 2.69 25.18 -29.19
C SER A 428 2.36 26.29 -28.20
N GLY A 429 2.38 27.53 -28.69
CA GLY A 429 2.26 28.74 -27.90
C GLY A 429 1.05 28.76 -26.97
N ILE A 430 0.02 27.95 -27.25
CA ILE A 430 -1.12 27.69 -26.37
C ILE A 430 -0.68 27.38 -24.93
N GLN A 431 0.26 26.45 -24.69
CA GLN A 431 0.65 26.13 -23.31
C GLN A 431 1.40 27.28 -22.62
N SER A 432 2.19 28.07 -23.37
CA SER A 432 2.85 29.24 -22.81
C SER A 432 1.85 30.38 -22.54
N VAL A 433 0.83 30.55 -23.36
CA VAL A 433 -0.31 31.46 -23.11
C VAL A 433 -1.09 31.05 -21.87
N VAL A 434 -1.52 29.79 -21.80
CA VAL A 434 -2.29 29.27 -20.66
C VAL A 434 -1.48 29.45 -19.36
N SER A 435 -0.18 29.14 -19.38
CA SER A 435 0.70 29.34 -18.23
C SER A 435 0.86 30.82 -17.84
N ARG A 436 1.01 31.73 -18.82
CA ARG A 436 1.11 33.19 -18.56
C ARG A 436 -0.21 33.79 -18.08
N LEU A 437 -1.35 33.32 -18.58
CA LEU A 437 -2.69 33.68 -18.09
C LEU A 437 -2.87 33.21 -16.64
N GLN A 438 -2.54 31.95 -16.33
CA GLN A 438 -2.59 31.43 -14.96
C GLN A 438 -1.64 32.17 -14.02
N ALA A 439 -0.43 32.54 -14.46
CA ALA A 439 0.49 33.37 -13.69
C ALA A 439 -0.02 34.81 -13.44
N ARG A 440 -0.96 35.30 -14.26
CA ARG A 440 -1.69 36.57 -14.05
C ARG A 440 -2.98 36.41 -13.23
N GLY A 441 -3.29 35.20 -12.75
CA GLY A 441 -4.44 34.91 -11.89
C GLY A 441 -5.69 34.41 -12.61
N TYR A 442 -5.66 34.23 -13.94
CA TYR A 442 -6.80 33.74 -14.71
C TYR A 442 -6.96 32.21 -14.58
N ILE A 443 -8.17 31.73 -14.30
CA ILE A 443 -8.51 30.31 -14.30
C ILE A 443 -8.89 29.92 -15.73
N VAL A 444 -7.97 29.25 -16.43
CA VAL A 444 -8.17 28.75 -17.80
C VAL A 444 -8.44 27.25 -17.79
N VAL A 445 -9.60 26.84 -18.32
CA VAL A 445 -10.05 25.45 -18.46
C VAL A 445 -10.30 25.14 -19.93
N ARG A 446 -9.95 23.92 -20.38
CA ARG A 446 -10.27 23.43 -21.73
C ARG A 446 -11.54 22.59 -21.68
N ASP A 447 -12.54 22.99 -22.45
CA ASP A 447 -13.79 22.26 -22.67
C ASP A 447 -13.75 21.53 -24.04
N GLU A 448 -14.76 20.71 -24.34
CA GLU A 448 -14.88 20.01 -25.63
C GLU A 448 -15.02 20.96 -26.83
N THR A 449 -15.51 22.18 -26.60
CA THR A 449 -15.82 23.19 -27.62
C THR A 449 -14.88 24.41 -27.64
N GLY A 450 -13.81 24.41 -26.81
CA GLY A 450 -12.87 25.54 -26.74
C GLY A 450 -12.25 25.73 -25.36
N TRP A 451 -12.02 26.99 -24.98
CA TRP A 451 -11.45 27.38 -23.70
C TRP A 451 -12.43 28.27 -22.91
N THR A 452 -12.49 28.05 -21.60
CA THR A 452 -13.28 28.85 -20.66
C THR A 452 -12.32 29.54 -19.68
N ILE A 453 -12.38 30.87 -19.61
CA ILE A 453 -11.53 31.73 -18.77
C ILE A 453 -12.38 32.42 -17.70
N ASP A 454 -12.02 32.26 -16.43
CA ASP A 454 -12.71 32.80 -15.24
C ASP A 454 -14.21 32.51 -15.18
N GLN A 455 -14.66 31.42 -15.83
CA GLN A 455 -16.07 31.06 -16.02
C GLN A 455 -16.92 32.12 -16.77
N ARG A 456 -16.29 33.17 -17.30
CA ARG A 456 -16.97 34.34 -17.91
C ARG A 456 -16.71 34.47 -19.40
N HIS A 457 -15.52 34.13 -19.86
CA HIS A 457 -15.14 34.23 -21.27
C HIS A 457 -15.04 32.83 -21.86
N ARG A 458 -15.86 32.53 -22.87
CA ARG A 458 -15.71 31.34 -23.73
C ARG A 458 -15.02 31.75 -25.02
N VAL A 459 -14.10 30.89 -25.47
CA VAL A 459 -13.13 31.17 -26.51
C VAL A 459 -13.08 29.94 -27.42
N GLY A 460 -13.61 30.05 -28.63
CA GLY A 460 -13.88 28.88 -29.50
C GLY A 460 -12.65 28.35 -30.23
N SER A 461 -11.67 29.22 -30.48
CA SER A 461 -10.47 28.91 -31.25
C SER A 461 -9.18 29.29 -30.52
N GLU A 462 -8.06 28.72 -30.97
CA GLU A 462 -6.73 29.03 -30.44
C GLU A 462 -6.34 30.48 -30.76
N SER A 463 -6.69 30.99 -31.94
CA SER A 463 -6.52 32.39 -32.35
C SER A 463 -7.26 33.38 -31.43
N GLU A 464 -8.48 33.06 -31.00
CA GLU A 464 -9.20 33.89 -30.02
C GLU A 464 -8.54 33.84 -28.63
N LEU A 465 -7.91 32.73 -28.24
CA LEU A 465 -7.16 32.62 -26.98
C LEU A 465 -5.88 33.47 -27.02
N PHE A 466 -5.20 33.50 -28.16
CA PHE A 466 -4.08 34.42 -28.42
C PHE A 466 -4.54 35.88 -28.36
N ALA A 467 -5.63 36.24 -29.04
CA ALA A 467 -6.20 37.59 -29.01
C ALA A 467 -6.65 38.02 -27.61
N PHE A 468 -7.23 37.12 -26.81
CA PHE A 468 -7.57 37.40 -25.40
C PHE A 468 -6.31 37.67 -24.56
N ALA A 469 -5.24 36.88 -24.74
CA ALA A 469 -3.99 37.09 -24.04
C ALA A 469 -3.33 38.42 -24.42
N GLU A 470 -3.32 38.76 -25.71
CA GLU A 470 -2.80 40.02 -26.23
C GLU A 470 -3.60 41.23 -25.72
N ALA A 471 -4.93 41.17 -25.71
CA ALA A 471 -5.81 42.18 -25.12
C ALA A 471 -5.61 42.37 -23.60
N ARG A 472 -4.94 41.41 -22.92
CA ARG A 472 -4.52 41.51 -21.51
C ARG A 472 -3.04 41.85 -21.34
N GLY A 473 -2.35 42.25 -22.41
CA GLY A 473 -0.94 42.63 -22.38
C GLY A 473 0.04 41.46 -22.24
N ILE A 474 -0.40 40.24 -22.57
CA ILE A 474 0.43 39.03 -22.53
C ILE A 474 0.96 38.76 -23.95
N THR A 475 1.97 39.52 -24.37
CA THR A 475 2.56 39.37 -25.70
C THR A 475 3.46 38.13 -25.78
N LEU A 476 3.31 37.35 -26.85
CA LEU A 476 4.16 36.20 -27.17
C LEU A 476 5.36 36.61 -28.03
N SER A 477 6.11 37.62 -27.58
CA SER A 477 7.43 37.84 -28.18
C SER A 477 8.30 36.61 -27.94
N ALA A 478 8.83 36.03 -29.01
CA ALA A 478 9.58 34.77 -29.03
C ALA A 478 11.03 34.95 -28.55
N ALA A 479 11.21 35.51 -27.35
CA ALA A 479 12.50 35.84 -26.76
C ALA A 479 12.61 35.34 -25.31
N ALA A 480 12.91 34.05 -25.15
CA ALA A 480 13.58 33.42 -24.01
C ALA A 480 13.85 31.93 -24.32
#